data_AF-A0AAW1B158-F1
#
_entry.id   AF-A0AAW1B158-F1
#
_cell.length_a   1.000
_cell.length_b   1.000
_cell.length_c   1.000
_cell.angle_alpha   90.00
_cell.angle_beta   90.00
_cell.angle_gamma   90.00
#
_symmetry.space_group_name_H-M   'P 1'
#
loop_
_entity.id
_entity.type
_entity.pdbx_description
1 polymer ?
#
loop_
_entity_poly.entity_id
_entity_poly.type
_entity_poly.pdbx_seq_one_letter_code
_entity_poly.pdbx_strand_id
1 'polypeptide(L)'
;MPEKQPLERLPAEVRPINYGLCLKPDLIDFTFEGKLEAAVEVKQVTNQIVMNCADIDIITASYAPEGDEGDFFYRPSLEISE
;
A
#
# COMPACT_ATOMS: atom_id res chain seq x y z
N MET A 1 -3.41 -30.32 -1.15
CA MET A 1 -3.03 -29.30 -2.16
C MET A 1 -3.71 -28.02 -1.72
N PRO A 2 -3.00 -26.91 -1.50
CA PRO A 2 -3.67 -25.65 -1.17
C PRO A 2 -4.57 -25.27 -2.35
N GLU A 3 -5.82 -24.89 -2.07
CA GLU A 3 -6.77 -24.48 -3.09
C GLU A 3 -6.21 -23.26 -3.83
N LYS A 4 -6.23 -23.31 -5.16
CA LYS A 4 -5.74 -22.23 -6.01
C LYS A 4 -6.74 -21.09 -5.93
N GLN A 5 -6.46 -20.07 -5.13
CA GLN A 5 -7.31 -18.87 -5.05
C GLN A 5 -7.53 -18.31 -6.46
N PRO A 6 -8.78 -17.97 -6.83
CA PRO A 6 -9.06 -17.35 -8.11
C PRO A 6 -8.27 -16.03 -8.22
N LEU A 7 -7.72 -15.75 -9.41
CA LEU A 7 -7.01 -14.51 -9.68
C LEU A 7 -7.99 -13.34 -9.67
N GLU A 8 -8.14 -12.68 -8.52
CA GLU A 8 -8.94 -11.48 -8.40
C GLU A 8 -8.16 -10.26 -8.89
N ARG A 9 -8.85 -9.41 -9.66
CA ARG A 9 -8.26 -8.17 -10.18
C ARG A 9 -8.53 -7.06 -9.17
N LEU A 10 -7.50 -6.27 -8.89
CA LEU A 10 -7.67 -5.07 -8.09
C LEU A 10 -8.62 -4.08 -8.77
N PRO A 11 -9.40 -3.30 -7.99
CA PRO A 11 -10.23 -2.22 -8.50
C PRO A 11 -9.42 -1.22 -9.34
N ALA A 12 -10.02 -0.72 -10.42
CA ALA A 12 -9.38 0.28 -11.29
C ALA A 12 -9.62 1.74 -10.84
N GLU A 13 -10.37 1.92 -9.75
CA GLU A 13 -10.78 3.22 -9.19
C GLU A 13 -9.59 4.01 -8.63
N VAL A 14 -8.60 3.30 -8.08
CA VAL A 14 -7.41 3.89 -7.47
C VAL A 14 -6.18 3.45 -8.27
N ARG A 15 -5.43 4.42 -8.77
CA ARG A 15 -4.24 4.19 -9.59
C ARG A 15 -2.99 4.66 -8.85
N PRO A 16 -1.99 3.79 -8.59
CA PRO A 16 -0.73 4.23 -8.04
C PRO A 16 0.08 5.03 -9.06
N ILE A 17 0.73 6.10 -8.60
CA ILE A 17 1.60 6.99 -9.37
C ILE A 17 3.07 6.73 -8.98
N ASN A 18 3.36 6.73 -7.69
CA ASN A 18 4.71 6.59 -7.17
C ASN A 18 4.70 5.84 -5.84
N TYR A 19 5.78 5.10 -5.58
CA TYR A 19 6.01 4.44 -4.30
C TYR A 19 7.32 4.94 -3.70
N GLY A 20 7.23 5.44 -2.47
CA GLY A 20 8.36 5.60 -1.57
C GLY A 20 8.47 4.35 -0.70
N LEU A 21 9.48 3.53 -0.93
CA LEU A 21 9.72 2.31 -0.16
C LEU A 21 11.05 2.42 0.58
N CYS A 22 11.02 2.21 1.89
CA CYS A 22 12.20 2.07 2.72
C CYS A 22 12.12 0.74 3.45
N LEU A 23 13.16 -0.09 3.33
CA LEU A 23 13.28 -1.37 4.02
C LEU A 23 14.59 -1.38 4.81
N LYS A 24 14.49 -1.83 6.05
CA LYS A 24 15.59 -2.02 6.98
C LYS A 24 15.63 -3.51 7.35
N PRO A 25 16.41 -4.31 6.61
CA PRO A 25 16.55 -5.73 6.89
C PRO A 25 17.40 -5.95 8.15
N ASP A 26 17.01 -6.93 8.95
CA ASP A 26 17.84 -7.50 10.01
C ASP A 26 18.37 -8.86 9.54
N LEU A 27 19.69 -8.94 9.31
CA LEU A 27 20.34 -10.15 8.81
C LEU A 27 20.69 -11.16 9.92
N ILE A 28 20.51 -10.78 11.18
CA ILE A 28 20.74 -11.66 12.34
C ILE A 28 19.45 -12.45 12.60
N ASP A 29 18.34 -11.73 12.70
CA ASP A 29 17.03 -12.31 13.01
C ASP A 29 16.26 -12.74 11.74
N PHE A 30 16.79 -12.42 10.55
CA PHE A 30 16.15 -12.68 9.24
C PHE A 30 14.76 -12.04 9.11
N THR A 31 14.60 -10.86 9.72
CA THR A 31 13.37 -10.05 9.73
C THR A 31 13.57 -8.77 8.94
N PHE A 32 12.51 -7.99 8.74
CA PHE A 32 12.67 -6.61 8.28
C PHE A 32 11.65 -5.67 8.89
N GLU A 33 12.03 -4.40 8.97
CA GLU A 33 11.13 -3.28 9.22
C GLU A 33 11.09 -2.40 7.99
N GLY A 34 9.94 -1.82 7.67
CA GLY A 34 9.80 -1.01 6.48
C GLY A 34 8.71 0.05 6.58
N LYS A 35 8.83 1.03 5.70
CA LYS A 35 7.79 2.03 5.45
C LYS A 35 7.48 2.09 3.97
N LEU A 36 6.20 2.02 3.63
CA LEU A 36 5.69 2.21 2.29
C LEU A 36 4.83 3.47 2.26
N GLU A 37 5.15 4.40 1.38
CA GLU A 37 4.29 5.51 1.01
C GLU A 37 3.88 5.32 -0.46
N ALA A 38 2.59 5.30 -0.75
CA ALA A 38 2.11 5.17 -2.11
C ALA A 38 1.33 6.42 -2.50
N ALA A 39 1.85 7.21 -3.44
CA ALA A 39 1.08 8.28 -4.07
C ALA A 39 0.08 7.65 -5.04
N VAL A 40 -1.21 7.92 -4.85
CA VAL A 40 -2.31 7.35 -5.64
C VAL A 40 -3.24 8.44 -6.18
N GLU A 41 -3.71 8.23 -7.41
CA GLU A 41 -4.77 8.98 -8.08
C GLU A 41 -6.10 8.24 -7.90
N VAL A 42 -7.09 8.90 -7.29
CA VAL A 42 -8.45 8.38 -7.17
C VAL A 42 -9.26 8.87 -8.37
N LYS A 43 -9.53 7.97 -9.32
CA LYS A 43 -10.27 8.28 -10.56
C LYS A 43 -11.78 8.32 -10.36
N GLN A 44 -12.28 7.62 -9.36
CA GLN A 44 -13.69 7.55 -9.01
C GLN A 44 -13.82 7.62 -7.50
N VAL A 45 -14.82 8.36 -7.01
CA VAL A 45 -15.06 8.50 -5.56
C VAL A 45 -15.23 7.13 -4.94
N THR A 46 -14.36 6.82 -4.00
CA THR A 46 -14.32 5.53 -3.32
C THR A 46 -13.96 5.75 -1.86
N ASN A 47 -14.39 4.85 -0.99
CA ASN A 47 -14.09 4.86 0.44
C ASN A 47 -13.05 3.79 0.83
N GLN A 48 -12.48 3.09 -0.16
CA GLN A 48 -11.54 2.00 0.04
C GLN A 48 -10.39 2.06 -0.97
N ILE A 49 -9.18 1.80 -0.49
CA ILE A 49 -7.99 1.60 -1.32
C ILE A 49 -7.58 0.14 -1.15
N VAL A 50 -7.69 -0.64 -2.22
CA VAL A 50 -7.38 -2.08 -2.20
C VAL A 50 -6.04 -2.31 -2.87
N MET A 51 -5.15 -3.03 -2.19
CA MET A 51 -3.82 -3.40 -2.67
C MET A 51 -3.46 -4.81 -2.23
N ASN A 52 -2.46 -5.39 -2.88
CA ASN A 52 -1.97 -6.72 -2.50
C ASN A 52 -1.16 -6.63 -1.21
N CYS A 53 -1.32 -7.64 -0.37
CA CYS A 53 -0.50 -7.90 0.81
C CYS A 53 -0.35 -9.42 0.94
N ALA A 54 0.88 -9.92 1.07
CA ALA A 54 1.17 -11.34 1.24
C ALA A 54 2.41 -11.47 2.12
N ASP A 55 2.30 -12.28 3.18
CA ASP A 55 3.39 -12.60 4.11
C ASP A 55 4.06 -11.37 4.75
N ILE A 56 3.29 -10.29 5.01
CA ILE A 56 3.77 -9.06 5.64
C ILE A 56 2.79 -8.63 6.73
N ASP A 57 3.30 -8.24 7.89
CA ASP A 57 2.51 -7.62 8.96
C ASP A 57 2.42 -6.10 8.76
N ILE A 58 1.19 -5.57 8.82
CA ILE A 58 0.93 -4.13 8.79
C ILE A 58 0.82 -3.62 10.22
N ILE A 59 1.79 -2.83 10.67
CA ILE A 59 1.83 -2.26 12.01
C ILE A 59 0.90 -1.05 12.10
N THR A 60 1.05 -0.12 11.15
CA THR A 60 0.32 1.14 11.12
C THR A 60 -0.10 1.47 9.69
N ALA A 61 -1.29 2.02 9.53
CA ALA A 61 -1.77 2.58 8.27
C ALA A 61 -2.31 4.00 8.49
N SER A 62 -1.94 4.91 7.60
CA SER A 62 -2.45 6.29 7.57
C SER A 62 -2.62 6.75 6.12
N TYR A 63 -3.38 7.82 5.91
CA TYR A 63 -3.51 8.45 4.60
C TYR A 63 -3.59 9.96 4.75
N ALA A 64 -3.05 10.68 3.77
CA ALA A 64 -3.13 12.13 3.69
C ALA A 64 -3.49 12.55 2.26
N PRO A 65 -4.21 13.67 2.05
CA PRO A 65 -4.33 14.27 0.74
C PRO A 65 -2.96 14.74 0.25
N GLU A 66 -2.73 14.68 -1.06
CA GLU A 66 -1.52 15.15 -1.73
C GLU A 66 -1.94 16.16 -2.82
N GLY A 67 -1.34 17.35 -2.86
CA GLY A 67 -1.71 18.41 -3.81
C GLY A 67 -2.64 19.49 -3.24
N ASP A 68 -3.12 20.38 -4.12
CA ASP A 68 -3.97 21.53 -3.80
C ASP A 68 -5.46 21.16 -3.73
N GLU A 69 -6.29 22.06 -3.20
CA GLU A 69 -7.74 21.87 -3.11
C GLU A 69 -8.37 21.60 -4.49
N GLY A 70 -8.85 20.37 -4.69
CA GLY A 70 -9.54 19.93 -5.91
C GLY A 70 -8.92 18.72 -6.59
N ASP A 71 -7.69 18.37 -6.22
CA ASP A 71 -7.02 17.18 -6.73
C ASP A 71 -7.38 15.93 -5.93
N PHE A 72 -7.64 14.83 -6.64
CA PHE A 72 -7.95 13.52 -6.05
C PHE A 72 -6.68 12.68 -5.86
N PHE A 73 -5.58 13.29 -5.40
CA PHE A 73 -4.36 12.56 -5.05
C PHE A 73 -4.28 12.35 -3.55
N TYR A 74 -3.86 11.15 -3.18
CA TYR A 74 -3.70 10.74 -1.79
C TYR A 74 -2.40 10.00 -1.63
N ARG A 75 -1.88 10.02 -0.41
CA ARG A 75 -0.64 9.37 -0.03
C ARG A 75 -0.86 8.45 1.17
N PRO A 76 -1.43 7.24 0.97
CA PRO A 76 -1.38 6.19 1.96
C PRO A 76 0.05 5.88 2.39
N SER A 77 0.25 5.73 3.70
CA SER A 77 1.50 5.35 4.34
C SER A 77 1.27 4.14 5.24
N LEU A 78 2.09 3.10 5.05
CA LEU A 78 2.09 1.86 5.81
C LEU A 78 3.44 1.69 6.50
N GLU A 79 3.42 1.26 7.75
CA GLU A 79 4.56 0.69 8.45
C GLU A 79 4.41 -0.83 8.42
N ILE A 80 5.45 -1.53 7.95
CA ILE A 80 5.43 -2.96 7.65
C ILE A 80 6.56 -3.70 8.35
N SER A 81 6.34 -4.96 8.70
CA SER A 81 7.37 -5.86 9.22
C SER A 81 7.14 -7.32 8.81
N GLU A 82 8.19 -8.14 8.91
CA GLU A 82 8.17 -9.61 8.86
C GLU A 82 9.16 -10.16 9.89
#